data_AF-A0A7C5PTB7-F1
#
_entry.id   AF-A0A7C5PTB7-F1
#
_cell.length_a   1.000
_cell.length_b   1.000
_cell.length_c   1.000
_cell.angle_alpha   90.00
_cell.angle_beta   90.00
_cell.angle_gamma   90.00
#
_symmetry.space_group_name_H-M   'P 1'
#
loop_
_entity.id
_entity.type
_entity.pdbx_description
1 polymer ?
#
loop_
_entity_poly.entity_id
_entity_poly.type
_entity_poly.pdbx_seq_one_letter_code
_entity_poly.pdbx_strand_id
1 'polypeptide(L)'
;MRILALDTTQAACSVAVYDSACDCVLASEFEAMQRGHAEALPAMIQRVMKTAELDFSGIDRLAVTNGPGTFSGVRIGLAAARGLALALDLPLAAAGSLETVAAGVRCDKDTPVLAAFDARRGEIYAQSFSGGKAVSDPQLIKLEDAGQLAGSAKTLVAGTASEMLAERFDNLEPSGAEPLPDARNTARLAAGRKAGTAPVAPVYLRRPDAKPQKPLLATALQQIRLRTASAADAAMLAQIHSASFPQGWGASDLAALLNMPGSIALVANAGGNNSPAGFVLARKTIDEAEIITMAVLPGLRRRGIATALLGALFAQLSTTGETLRLFLEVGENNFSARQLYDAQGFVSCGVRKNYYTGNDGQPENA
;
A
#
# COMPACT_ATOMS: atom_id res chain seq x y z
N MET A 1 30.60 -9.19 -6.62
CA MET A 1 29.20 -9.40 -6.24
C MET A 1 28.36 -8.77 -7.32
N ARG A 2 27.46 -9.53 -7.93
CA ARG A 2 26.60 -9.08 -9.03
C ARG A 2 25.28 -8.56 -8.47
N ILE A 3 24.96 -7.31 -8.83
CA ILE A 3 23.84 -6.56 -8.29
C ILE A 3 22.91 -6.20 -9.45
N LEU A 4 21.66 -6.65 -9.38
CA LEU A 4 20.59 -6.20 -10.27
C LEU A 4 19.87 -5.01 -9.62
N ALA A 5 19.99 -3.83 -10.23
CA ALA A 5 19.43 -2.59 -9.74
C ALA A 5 18.28 -2.08 -10.62
N LEU A 6 17.25 -1.52 -9.98
CA LEU A 6 16.05 -0.99 -10.63
C LEU A 6 15.78 0.47 -10.20
N ASP A 7 15.37 1.32 -11.14
CA ASP A 7 14.71 2.61 -10.85
C ASP A 7 13.43 2.76 -11.68
N THR A 8 12.41 3.30 -11.01
CA THR A 8 11.15 3.74 -11.64
C THR A 8 10.62 5.02 -10.96
N THR A 9 11.47 5.76 -10.25
CA THR A 9 10.99 6.80 -9.31
C THR A 9 10.64 8.11 -10.01
N GLN A 10 11.22 8.37 -11.18
CA GLN A 10 10.98 9.58 -11.97
C GLN A 10 10.45 9.22 -13.37
N ALA A 11 10.53 10.17 -14.30
CA ALA A 11 10.12 10.01 -15.69
C ALA A 11 11.07 9.13 -16.53
N ALA A 12 11.60 8.06 -15.93
CA ALA A 12 12.38 7.03 -16.59
C ALA A 12 12.14 5.67 -15.93
N CYS A 13 12.42 4.61 -16.68
CA CYS A 13 12.60 3.26 -16.17
C CYS A 13 14.04 2.86 -16.47
N SER A 14 14.76 2.36 -15.47
CA SER A 14 16.15 1.96 -15.64
C SER A 14 16.45 0.66 -14.91
N VAL A 15 17.25 -0.18 -15.55
CA VAL A 15 17.73 -1.45 -15.00
C VAL A 15 19.20 -1.61 -15.32
N ALA A 16 20.00 -2.08 -14.36
CA ALA A 16 21.41 -2.37 -14.58
C ALA A 16 21.84 -3.63 -13.83
N VAL A 17 22.77 -4.37 -14.41
CA VAL A 17 23.56 -5.37 -13.70
C VAL A 17 24.98 -4.84 -13.54
N TYR A 18 25.45 -4.80 -12.30
CA TYR A 18 26.77 -4.30 -11.93
C TYR A 18 27.54 -5.37 -11.18
N ASP A 19 28.82 -5.54 -11.49
CA ASP A 19 29.70 -6.43 -10.73
C ASP A 19 30.70 -5.61 -9.91
N SER A 20 30.55 -5.71 -8.59
CA SER A 20 31.38 -5.00 -7.62
C SER A 20 32.84 -5.49 -7.57
N ALA A 21 33.15 -6.66 -8.15
CA ALA A 21 34.52 -7.17 -8.16
C ALA A 21 35.40 -6.41 -9.15
N CYS A 22 34.84 -6.00 -10.29
CA CYS A 22 35.51 -5.22 -11.34
C CYS A 22 35.15 -3.72 -11.32
N ASP A 23 34.24 -3.29 -10.45
CA ASP A 23 33.59 -1.97 -10.50
C ASP A 23 33.04 -1.63 -11.90
N CYS A 24 32.37 -2.61 -12.51
CA CYS A 24 31.93 -2.52 -13.90
C CYS A 24 30.44 -2.84 -14.07
N VAL A 25 29.77 -2.07 -14.95
CA VAL A 25 28.39 -2.34 -15.36
C VAL A 25 28.45 -3.39 -16.48
N LEU A 26 27.85 -4.55 -16.24
CA LEU A 26 27.80 -5.66 -17.21
C LEU A 26 26.76 -5.40 -18.30
N ALA A 27 25.60 -4.86 -17.91
CA ALA A 27 24.57 -4.42 -18.84
C ALA A 27 23.70 -3.35 -18.17
N SER A 28 23.11 -2.47 -18.96
CA SER A 28 22.14 -1.50 -18.48
C SER A 28 21.19 -1.07 -19.57
N GLU A 29 19.95 -0.80 -19.20
CA GLU A 29 18.99 -0.07 -20.02
C GLU A 29 18.45 1.12 -19.22
N PHE A 30 18.16 2.19 -19.95
CA PHE A 30 17.57 3.41 -19.43
C PHE A 30 16.61 3.93 -20.50
N GLU A 31 15.35 4.12 -20.13
CA GLU A 31 14.31 4.58 -21.04
C GLU A 31 13.53 5.72 -20.38
N ALA A 32 13.56 6.89 -21.00
CA ALA A 32 12.74 8.02 -20.57
C ALA A 32 11.27 7.73 -20.88
N MET A 33 10.43 7.71 -19.84
CA MET A 33 9.01 7.39 -19.97
C MET A 33 8.18 8.02 -18.84
N GLN A 34 7.01 8.56 -19.21
CA GLN A 34 6.10 9.22 -18.27
C GLN A 34 5.06 8.27 -17.66
N ARG A 35 4.79 7.13 -18.32
CA ARG A 35 3.78 6.13 -17.95
C ARG A 35 4.15 4.77 -18.52
N GLY A 36 3.61 3.70 -17.94
CA GLY A 36 3.80 2.32 -18.42
C GLY A 36 4.96 1.58 -17.74
N HIS A 37 5.48 2.09 -16.63
CA HIS A 37 6.62 1.49 -15.93
C HIS A 37 6.36 0.05 -15.49
N ALA A 38 5.11 -0.29 -15.13
CA ALA A 38 4.74 -1.63 -14.66
C ALA A 38 4.85 -2.67 -15.77
N GLU A 39 4.52 -2.28 -17.01
CA GLU A 39 4.60 -3.13 -18.20
C GLU A 39 6.03 -3.19 -18.75
N ALA A 40 6.76 -2.06 -18.73
CA ALA A 40 8.12 -1.98 -19.28
C ALA A 40 9.16 -2.68 -18.40
N LEU A 41 9.06 -2.54 -17.07
CA LEU A 41 10.10 -2.99 -16.14
C LEU A 41 10.40 -4.50 -16.24
N PRO A 42 9.43 -5.43 -16.25
CA PRO A 42 9.72 -6.86 -16.37
C PRO A 42 10.45 -7.21 -17.68
N ALA A 43 10.05 -6.60 -18.79
CA ALA A 43 10.69 -6.82 -20.09
C ALA A 43 12.11 -6.25 -20.13
N MET A 44 12.32 -5.07 -19.54
CA MET A 44 13.64 -4.45 -19.42
C MET A 44 14.59 -5.29 -18.56
N ILE A 45 14.12 -5.86 -17.44
CA ILE A 45 14.90 -6.79 -16.63
C ILE A 45 15.36 -7.99 -17.47
N GLN A 46 14.46 -8.62 -18.22
CA GLN A 46 14.80 -9.77 -19.05
C GLN A 46 15.87 -9.43 -20.10
N ARG A 47 15.74 -8.28 -20.77
CA ARG A 47 16.72 -7.85 -21.78
C ARG A 47 18.07 -7.53 -21.16
N VAL A 48 18.11 -6.82 -20.03
CA VAL A 48 19.38 -6.52 -19.34
C VAL A 48 20.06 -7.80 -18.84
N MET A 49 19.31 -8.74 -18.25
CA MET A 49 19.86 -10.04 -17.83
C MET A 49 20.43 -10.81 -19.02
N LYS A 50 19.72 -10.82 -20.15
CA LYS A 50 20.20 -11.45 -21.40
C LYS A 50 21.46 -10.78 -21.94
N THR A 51 21.52 -9.45 -21.98
CA THR A 51 22.70 -8.70 -22.44
C THR A 51 23.89 -8.88 -21.50
N ALA A 52 23.65 -9.06 -20.19
CA ALA A 52 24.69 -9.40 -19.23
C ALA A 52 25.17 -10.85 -19.35
N GLU A 53 24.51 -11.67 -20.19
CA GLU A 53 24.76 -13.11 -20.33
C GLU A 53 24.61 -13.88 -19.00
N LEU A 54 23.63 -13.48 -18.18
CA LEU A 54 23.35 -14.06 -16.87
C LEU A 54 21.93 -14.60 -16.78
N ASP A 55 21.78 -15.66 -15.99
CA ASP A 55 20.50 -16.05 -15.40
C ASP A 55 20.33 -15.38 -14.02
N PHE A 56 19.14 -15.53 -13.43
CA PHE A 56 18.89 -14.98 -12.09
C PHE A 56 19.71 -15.67 -10.99
N SER A 57 20.23 -16.88 -11.23
CA SER A 57 21.11 -17.57 -10.27
C SER A 57 22.49 -16.92 -10.17
N GLY A 58 22.91 -16.20 -11.22
CA GLY A 58 24.13 -15.40 -11.23
C GLY A 58 24.06 -14.05 -10.51
N ILE A 59 22.92 -13.71 -9.87
CA ILE A 59 22.72 -12.46 -9.13
C ILE A 59 22.86 -12.71 -7.63
N ASP A 60 23.67 -11.91 -6.96
CA ASP A 60 23.95 -12.05 -5.52
C ASP A 60 23.09 -11.09 -4.67
N ARG A 61 22.58 -10.02 -5.28
CA ARG A 61 21.86 -8.95 -4.58
C ARG A 61 20.94 -8.17 -5.52
N LEU A 62 19.82 -7.72 -4.97
CA LEU A 62 18.94 -6.75 -5.61
C LEU A 62 19.13 -5.36 -5.02
N ALA A 63 18.97 -4.35 -5.87
CA ALA A 63 18.96 -2.96 -5.47
C ALA A 63 17.77 -2.23 -6.09
N VAL A 64 17.20 -1.28 -5.36
CA VAL A 64 16.06 -0.49 -5.86
C VAL A 64 16.09 0.90 -5.28
N THR A 65 15.67 1.88 -6.07
CA THR A 65 15.44 3.21 -5.54
C THR A 65 14.16 3.25 -4.69
N ASN A 66 14.21 3.91 -3.53
CA ASN A 66 13.06 3.97 -2.61
C ASN A 66 12.40 5.36 -2.53
N GLY A 67 12.83 6.31 -3.37
CA GLY A 67 12.29 7.67 -3.44
C GLY A 67 13.26 8.74 -2.90
N PRO A 68 12.84 10.01 -2.86
CA PRO A 68 11.53 10.53 -3.26
C PRO A 68 11.27 10.49 -4.78
N GLY A 69 10.01 10.42 -5.18
CA GLY A 69 9.63 10.37 -6.59
C GLY A 69 8.13 10.32 -6.80
N THR A 70 7.69 9.93 -8.00
CA THR A 70 6.28 9.70 -8.27
C THR A 70 5.76 8.56 -7.40
N PHE A 71 4.55 8.72 -6.85
CA PHE A 71 3.97 7.74 -5.93
C PHE A 71 3.81 6.36 -6.57
N SER A 72 3.31 6.32 -7.80
CA SER A 72 3.15 5.07 -8.56
C SER A 72 4.50 4.46 -8.91
N GLY A 73 5.46 5.26 -9.37
CA GLY A 73 6.79 4.82 -9.73
C GLY A 73 7.52 4.12 -8.58
N VAL A 74 7.63 4.80 -7.42
CA VAL A 74 8.24 4.23 -6.20
C VAL A 74 7.63 2.87 -5.84
N ARG A 75 6.31 2.71 -5.99
CA ARG A 75 5.63 1.44 -5.68
C ARG A 75 5.92 0.34 -6.70
N ILE A 76 5.96 0.68 -7.98
CA ILE A 76 6.24 -0.29 -9.06
C ILE A 76 7.63 -0.89 -8.85
N GLY A 77 8.66 -0.05 -8.68
CA GLY A 77 10.03 -0.51 -8.43
C GLY A 77 10.15 -1.35 -7.17
N LEU A 78 9.63 -0.86 -6.04
CA LEU A 78 9.69 -1.59 -4.77
C LEU A 78 8.92 -2.91 -4.81
N ALA A 79 7.75 -2.96 -5.44
CA ALA A 79 6.98 -4.19 -5.57
C ALA A 79 7.71 -5.23 -6.42
N ALA A 80 8.26 -4.83 -7.56
CA ALA A 80 9.06 -5.70 -8.42
C ALA A 80 10.31 -6.22 -7.70
N ALA A 81 11.09 -5.33 -7.07
CA ALA A 81 12.31 -5.69 -6.37
C ALA A 81 12.06 -6.62 -5.17
N ARG A 82 11.00 -6.35 -4.38
CA ARG A 82 10.60 -7.23 -3.26
C ARG A 82 10.10 -8.59 -3.75
N GLY A 83 9.34 -8.61 -4.84
CA GLY A 83 8.88 -9.86 -5.46
C GLY A 83 10.04 -10.73 -5.93
N LEU A 84 11.02 -10.13 -6.61
CA LEU A 84 12.25 -10.81 -7.01
C LEU A 84 13.08 -11.28 -5.81
N ALA A 85 13.23 -10.42 -4.79
CA ALA A 85 14.00 -10.76 -3.59
C ALA A 85 13.39 -11.95 -2.86
N LEU A 86 12.06 -12.00 -2.74
CA LEU A 86 11.34 -13.12 -2.15
C LEU A 86 11.46 -14.39 -2.99
N ALA A 87 11.34 -14.29 -4.31
CA ALA A 87 11.38 -15.45 -5.20
C ALA A 87 12.78 -16.07 -5.32
N LEU A 88 13.83 -15.25 -5.23
CA LEU A 88 15.23 -15.67 -5.39
C LEU A 88 15.96 -15.86 -4.05
N ASP A 89 15.30 -15.58 -2.93
CA ASP A 89 15.90 -15.53 -1.58
C ASP A 89 17.17 -14.65 -1.52
N LEU A 90 17.10 -13.47 -2.16
CA LEU A 90 18.23 -12.55 -2.29
C LEU A 90 18.08 -11.32 -1.38
N PRO A 91 19.20 -10.79 -0.84
CA PRO A 91 19.17 -9.53 -0.10
C PRO A 91 18.77 -8.36 -1.01
N LEU A 92 17.96 -7.45 -0.47
CA LEU A 92 17.50 -6.24 -1.15
C LEU A 92 18.05 -4.98 -0.47
N ALA A 93 18.74 -4.13 -1.23
CA ALA A 93 19.26 -2.85 -0.77
C ALA A 93 18.46 -1.67 -1.37
N ALA A 94 18.25 -0.63 -0.57
CA ALA A 94 17.63 0.62 -1.01
C ALA A 94 18.70 1.65 -1.37
N ALA A 95 18.45 2.47 -2.39
CA ALA A 95 19.13 3.75 -2.63
C ALA A 95 18.11 4.89 -2.72
N GLY A 96 18.40 6.06 -2.15
CA GLY A 96 17.57 7.24 -2.38
C GLY A 96 17.70 7.69 -3.83
N SER A 97 16.60 8.11 -4.46
CA SER A 97 16.62 8.60 -5.85
C SER A 97 17.45 9.88 -6.01
N LEU A 98 17.44 10.75 -4.99
CA LEU A 98 18.30 11.94 -4.93
C LEU A 98 19.78 11.57 -4.79
N GLU A 99 20.09 10.52 -4.02
CA GLU A 99 21.46 9.98 -3.94
C GLU A 99 21.90 9.39 -5.29
N THR A 100 21.01 8.67 -5.97
CA THR A 100 21.28 8.07 -7.29
C THR A 100 21.58 9.13 -8.35
N VAL A 101 20.85 10.25 -8.38
CA VAL A 101 21.13 11.32 -9.35
C VAL A 101 22.40 12.10 -8.98
N ALA A 102 22.63 12.36 -7.69
CA ALA A 102 23.87 12.99 -7.22
C ALA A 102 25.11 12.16 -7.58
N ALA A 103 25.04 10.84 -7.46
CA ALA A 103 26.12 9.93 -7.80
C ALA A 103 26.48 9.92 -9.30
N GLY A 104 25.61 10.48 -10.16
CA GLY A 104 25.90 10.67 -11.59
C GLY A 104 26.74 11.91 -11.91
N VAL A 105 26.90 12.82 -10.94
CA VAL A 105 27.66 14.06 -11.13
C VAL A 105 29.15 13.78 -11.10
N ARG A 106 29.88 14.30 -12.10
CA ARG A 106 31.34 14.27 -12.15
C ARG A 106 31.87 15.65 -11.77
N CYS A 107 32.45 15.75 -10.59
CA CYS A 107 33.05 16.98 -10.07
C CYS A 107 34.20 16.68 -9.12
N ASP A 108 34.94 17.72 -8.75
CA ASP A 108 35.95 17.64 -7.70
C ASP A 108 35.30 17.32 -6.33
N LYS A 109 36.08 16.69 -5.43
CA LYS A 109 35.56 16.22 -4.14
C LYS A 109 35.01 17.33 -3.25
N ASP A 110 35.55 18.53 -3.40
CA ASP A 110 35.19 19.70 -2.59
C ASP A 110 34.00 20.49 -3.19
N THR A 111 33.56 20.13 -4.39
CA THR A 111 32.41 20.77 -5.04
C THR A 111 31.11 20.22 -4.45
N PRO A 112 30.28 21.07 -3.80
CA PRO A 112 28.98 20.65 -3.30
C PRO A 112 28.03 20.29 -4.44
N VAL A 113 27.15 19.32 -4.19
CA VAL A 113 26.09 18.92 -5.13
C VAL A 113 24.74 19.03 -4.43
N LEU A 114 23.81 19.75 -5.04
CA LEU A 114 22.40 19.77 -4.66
C LEU A 114 21.62 18.87 -5.62
N ALA A 115 21.14 17.72 -5.14
CA ALA A 115 20.18 16.93 -5.90
C ALA A 115 18.79 17.52 -5.71
N ALA A 116 18.09 17.81 -6.80
CA ALA A 116 16.77 18.42 -6.76
C ALA A 116 15.86 17.90 -7.88
N PHE A 117 14.68 17.38 -7.50
CA PHE A 117 13.61 17.05 -8.43
C PHE A 117 12.46 18.03 -8.32
N ASP A 118 11.89 18.42 -9.46
CA ASP A 118 10.63 19.17 -9.51
C ASP A 118 9.50 18.36 -8.85
N ALA A 119 9.02 18.81 -7.69
CA ALA A 119 7.91 18.18 -6.98
C ALA A 119 6.56 18.81 -7.36
N ARG A 120 6.52 19.69 -8.38
CA ARG A 120 5.40 20.52 -8.82
C ARG A 120 4.98 21.57 -7.78
N ARG A 121 4.08 22.47 -8.17
CA ARG A 121 3.47 23.51 -7.31
C ARG A 121 4.49 24.44 -6.64
N GLY A 122 5.60 24.71 -7.33
CA GLY A 122 6.68 25.55 -6.82
C GLY A 122 7.47 24.90 -5.68
N GLU A 123 7.39 23.59 -5.52
CA GLU A 123 8.14 22.81 -4.53
C GLU A 123 9.10 21.84 -5.21
N ILE A 124 10.17 21.48 -4.50
CA ILE A 124 11.20 20.54 -4.95
C ILE A 124 11.46 19.48 -3.87
N TYR A 125 11.79 18.27 -4.31
CA TYR A 125 12.50 17.34 -3.45
C TYR A 125 13.97 17.66 -3.53
N ALA A 126 14.62 17.96 -2.40
CA ALA A 126 16.00 18.40 -2.38
C ALA A 126 16.83 17.66 -1.33
N GLN A 127 18.11 17.44 -1.63
CA GLN A 127 19.09 16.89 -0.70
C GLN A 127 20.49 17.39 -1.07
N SER A 128 21.25 17.83 -0.08
CA SER A 128 22.62 18.33 -0.27
C SER A 128 23.65 17.24 -0.07
N PHE A 129 24.71 17.27 -0.88
CA PHE A 129 25.82 16.33 -0.88
C PHE A 129 27.18 17.06 -0.92
N SER A 130 28.17 16.46 -0.25
CA SER A 130 29.57 16.90 -0.28
C SER A 130 30.48 15.68 -0.30
N GLY A 131 31.48 15.67 -1.18
CA GLY A 131 32.39 14.53 -1.33
C GLY A 131 31.67 13.19 -1.61
N GLY A 132 30.54 13.25 -2.33
CA GLY A 132 29.70 12.08 -2.64
C GLY A 132 28.89 11.53 -1.47
N LYS A 133 28.81 12.24 -0.33
CA LYS A 133 28.03 11.85 0.85
C LYS A 133 26.91 12.85 1.12
N ALA A 134 25.76 12.36 1.57
CA ALA A 134 24.67 13.21 2.01
C ALA A 134 25.09 14.05 3.23
N VAL A 135 24.83 15.35 3.19
CA VAL A 135 25.02 16.28 4.32
C VAL A 135 23.69 16.76 4.92
N SER A 136 22.57 16.42 4.28
CA SER A 136 21.22 16.62 4.79
C SER A 136 20.36 15.38 4.55
N ASP A 137 19.25 15.29 5.29
CA ASP A 137 18.15 14.40 4.93
C ASP A 137 17.45 14.89 3.64
N PRO A 138 16.75 14.01 2.90
CA PRO A 138 15.94 14.43 1.77
C PRO A 138 14.67 15.16 2.26
N GLN A 139 14.36 16.30 1.65
CA GLN A 139 13.30 17.20 2.10
C GLN A 139 12.37 17.63 0.96
N LEU A 140 11.12 17.94 1.28
CA LEU A 140 10.20 18.65 0.39
C LEU A 140 10.18 20.12 0.85
N ILE A 141 10.69 21.02 0.01
CA ILE A 141 10.77 22.45 0.29
C ILE A 141 10.20 23.24 -0.88
N LYS A 142 9.95 24.54 -0.68
CA LYS A 142 9.65 25.43 -1.79
C LYS A 142 10.92 25.70 -2.61
N LEU A 143 10.73 25.95 -3.90
CA LEU A 143 11.80 26.32 -4.83
C LEU A 143 12.55 27.57 -4.36
N GLU A 144 11.85 28.53 -3.74
CA GLU A 144 12.42 29.78 -3.22
C GLU A 144 13.37 29.56 -2.02
N ASP A 145 13.23 28.45 -1.31
CA ASP A 145 14.04 28.12 -0.13
C ASP A 145 15.31 27.32 -0.47
N ALA A 146 15.50 26.93 -1.74
CA ALA A 146 16.60 26.05 -2.15
C ALA A 146 17.99 26.64 -1.90
N GLY A 147 18.14 27.97 -1.96
CA GLY A 147 19.39 28.66 -1.63
C GLY A 147 19.86 28.41 -0.19
N GLN A 148 18.94 28.11 0.74
CA GLN A 148 19.30 27.79 2.12
C GLN A 148 20.04 26.43 2.24
N LEU A 149 19.72 25.47 1.37
CA LEU A 149 20.36 24.14 1.33
C LEU A 149 21.74 24.16 0.67
N ALA A 150 21.92 25.04 -0.32
CA ALA A 150 23.20 25.21 -1.02
C ALA A 150 24.18 26.14 -0.28
N GLY A 151 23.65 27.05 0.54
CA GLY A 151 24.45 28.10 1.16
C GLY A 151 24.99 29.09 0.13
N SER A 152 26.14 29.70 0.43
CA SER A 152 26.78 30.72 -0.43
C SER A 152 27.84 30.18 -1.39
N ALA A 153 28.15 28.88 -1.32
CA ALA A 153 29.16 28.26 -2.17
C ALA A 153 28.62 28.03 -3.59
N LYS A 154 29.50 28.06 -4.59
CA LYS A 154 29.17 27.54 -5.92
C LYS A 154 28.83 26.05 -5.80
N THR A 155 27.63 25.68 -6.22
CA THR A 155 27.07 24.34 -6.03
C THR A 155 26.53 23.82 -7.35
N LEU A 156 26.90 22.59 -7.69
CA LEU A 156 26.34 21.92 -8.87
C LEU A 156 24.96 21.36 -8.54
N VAL A 157 24.00 21.52 -9.44
CA VAL A 157 22.65 20.99 -9.28
C VAL A 157 22.46 19.80 -10.20
N ALA A 158 21.90 18.72 -9.65
CA ALA A 158 21.54 17.51 -10.38
C ALA A 158 20.06 17.22 -10.21
N GLY A 159 19.42 16.67 -11.24
CA GLY A 159 18.00 16.35 -11.21
C GLY A 159 17.14 17.31 -12.03
N THR A 160 15.85 17.01 -12.11
CA THR A 160 14.89 17.72 -12.98
C THR A 160 14.66 19.19 -12.61
N ALA A 161 15.05 19.64 -11.41
CA ALA A 161 14.94 21.04 -11.01
C ALA A 161 16.20 21.87 -11.30
N SER A 162 17.23 21.31 -11.95
CA SER A 162 18.53 21.97 -12.14
C SER A 162 18.43 23.32 -12.84
N GLU A 163 17.74 23.39 -13.98
CA GLU A 163 17.60 24.64 -14.75
C GLU A 163 16.82 25.70 -13.97
N MET A 164 15.68 25.33 -13.37
CA MET A 164 14.85 26.25 -12.57
C MET A 164 15.59 26.85 -11.37
N LEU A 165 16.54 26.10 -10.82
CA LEU A 165 17.38 26.55 -9.71
C LEU A 165 18.51 27.45 -10.19
N ALA A 166 19.16 27.12 -11.31
CA ALA A 166 20.22 27.93 -11.89
C ALA A 166 19.71 29.30 -12.40
N GLU A 167 18.50 29.34 -12.95
CA GLU A 167 17.84 30.60 -13.35
C GLU A 167 17.51 31.52 -12.16
N ARG A 168 17.40 30.96 -10.95
CA ARG A 168 16.95 31.67 -9.75
C ARG A 168 18.09 32.08 -8.80
N PHE A 169 19.18 31.31 -8.77
CA PHE A 169 20.26 31.49 -7.82
C PHE A 169 21.61 31.52 -8.54
N ASP A 170 22.33 32.65 -8.44
CA ASP A 170 23.59 32.89 -9.15
C ASP A 170 24.72 31.91 -8.77
N ASN A 171 24.62 31.25 -7.62
CA ASN A 171 25.61 30.28 -7.14
C ASN A 171 25.26 28.82 -7.47
N LEU A 172 24.15 28.58 -8.17
CA LEU A 172 23.71 27.25 -8.59
C LEU A 172 23.94 27.06 -10.08
N GLU A 173 24.66 26.00 -10.45
CA GLU A 173 24.98 25.70 -11.84
C GLU A 173 24.53 24.27 -12.20
N PRO A 174 23.87 24.02 -13.34
CA PRO A 174 23.49 22.67 -13.72
C PRO A 174 24.72 21.79 -13.91
N SER A 175 24.72 20.60 -13.31
CA SER A 175 25.84 19.67 -13.37
C SER A 175 26.09 19.06 -14.76
N GLY A 176 25.11 19.15 -15.66
CA GLY A 176 25.14 18.48 -16.98
C GLY A 176 25.01 16.96 -16.91
N ALA A 177 24.88 16.37 -15.71
CA ALA A 177 24.62 14.96 -15.54
C ALA A 177 23.18 14.60 -15.95
N GLU A 178 22.92 13.31 -16.20
CA GLU A 178 21.56 12.81 -16.44
C GLU A 178 20.62 13.22 -15.29
N PRO A 179 19.56 14.01 -15.56
CA PRO A 179 18.69 14.55 -14.51
C PRO A 179 17.71 13.52 -13.91
N LEU A 180 17.69 12.29 -14.40
CA LEU A 180 16.85 11.22 -13.87
C LEU A 180 17.69 10.13 -13.19
N PRO A 181 17.15 9.39 -12.23
CA PRO A 181 17.90 8.34 -11.55
C PRO A 181 18.24 7.19 -12.50
N ASP A 182 19.52 6.82 -12.51
CA ASP A 182 20.06 5.74 -13.34
C ASP A 182 20.39 4.51 -12.49
N ALA A 183 19.91 3.34 -12.90
CA ALA A 183 20.13 2.09 -12.17
C ALA A 183 21.62 1.72 -12.03
N ARG A 184 22.49 2.20 -12.93
CA ARG A 184 23.95 2.03 -12.82
C ARG A 184 24.49 2.65 -11.52
N ASN A 185 24.02 3.85 -11.19
CA ASN A 185 24.41 4.55 -9.96
C ASN A 185 23.76 3.92 -8.73
N THR A 186 22.49 3.49 -8.85
CA THR A 186 21.79 2.74 -7.79
C THR A 186 22.55 1.46 -7.42
N ALA A 187 23.04 0.70 -8.40
CA ALA A 187 23.78 -0.53 -8.16
C ALA A 187 25.11 -0.27 -7.43
N ARG A 188 25.86 0.75 -7.86
CA ARG A 188 27.12 1.18 -7.23
C ARG A 188 26.92 1.62 -5.78
N LEU A 189 25.91 2.44 -5.51
CA LEU A 189 25.56 2.86 -4.15
C LEU A 189 25.18 1.67 -3.27
N ALA A 190 24.42 0.71 -3.81
CA ALA A 190 24.00 -0.49 -3.11
C ALA A 190 25.14 -1.48 -2.81
N ALA A 191 26.22 -1.47 -3.61
CA ALA A 191 27.40 -2.29 -3.38
C ALA A 191 28.09 -1.96 -2.05
N GLY A 192 28.12 -0.67 -1.68
CA GLY A 192 28.71 -0.19 -0.43
C GLY A 192 27.80 -0.31 0.81
N ARG A 193 26.54 -0.72 0.65
CA ARG A 193 25.56 -0.79 1.75
C ARG A 193 25.53 -2.19 2.38
N LYS A 194 25.37 -2.25 3.71
CA LYS A 194 25.06 -3.50 4.40
C LYS A 194 23.63 -3.91 4.07
N ALA A 195 23.42 -5.20 3.81
CA ALA A 195 22.07 -5.74 3.70
C ALA A 195 21.39 -5.64 5.08
N GLY A 196 20.27 -4.93 5.14
CA GLY A 196 19.43 -4.88 6.33
C GLY A 196 18.49 -6.09 6.37
N THR A 197 18.04 -6.47 7.57
CA THR A 197 17.00 -7.50 7.75
C THR A 197 15.57 -6.92 7.67
N ALA A 198 15.44 -5.60 7.76
CA ALA A 198 14.14 -4.92 7.69
C ALA A 198 13.68 -4.73 6.24
N PRO A 199 12.37 -4.80 5.95
CA PRO A 199 11.84 -4.53 4.61
C PRO A 199 12.19 -3.12 4.13
N VAL A 200 12.70 -2.99 2.91
CA VAL A 200 13.03 -1.69 2.29
C VAL A 200 11.76 -0.85 2.14
N ALA A 201 11.60 0.21 2.94
CA ALA A 201 10.43 1.09 2.95
C ALA A 201 10.55 2.26 1.95
N PRO A 202 9.42 2.75 1.40
CA PRO A 202 9.41 3.95 0.56
C PRO A 202 9.65 5.24 1.35
N VAL A 203 10.34 6.20 0.73
CA VAL A 203 10.52 7.57 1.22
C VAL A 203 9.48 8.47 0.54
N TYR A 204 8.37 8.72 1.25
CA TYR A 204 7.31 9.62 0.81
C TYR A 204 7.41 10.97 1.53
N LEU A 205 7.97 11.97 0.85
CA LEU A 205 8.08 13.33 1.40
C LEU A 205 6.83 14.18 1.12
N ARG A 206 6.16 13.91 -0.01
CA ARG A 206 4.82 14.44 -0.30
C ARG A 206 3.80 13.36 0.02
N ARG A 207 2.78 13.70 0.80
CA ARG A 207 1.59 12.83 0.91
C ARG A 207 0.97 12.68 -0.48
N PRO A 208 0.45 11.50 -0.85
CA PRO A 208 -0.16 11.32 -2.16
C PRO A 208 -1.23 12.39 -2.42
N ASP A 209 -1.13 13.07 -3.57
CA ASP A 209 -2.15 14.02 -4.05
C ASP A 209 -3.49 13.35 -4.29
N ALA A 210 -3.44 12.03 -4.53
CA ALA A 210 -4.55 11.16 -4.23
C ALA A 210 -4.88 11.36 -2.74
N LYS A 211 -5.86 12.24 -2.48
CA LYS A 211 -6.81 12.00 -1.39
C LYS A 211 -7.04 10.50 -1.47
N PRO A 212 -6.79 9.70 -0.41
CA PRO A 212 -7.22 8.32 -0.43
C PRO A 212 -8.62 8.41 -1.00
N GLN A 213 -8.86 7.77 -2.15
CA GLN A 213 -10.19 7.74 -2.74
C GLN A 213 -11.02 7.44 -1.52
N LYS A 214 -11.81 8.42 -1.03
CA LYS A 214 -12.51 8.26 0.26
C LYS A 214 -13.03 6.87 0.10
N PRO A 215 -12.59 5.88 0.90
CA PRO A 215 -12.92 4.50 0.58
C PRO A 215 -14.43 4.58 0.38
N LEU A 216 -15.03 4.08 -0.71
CA LEU A 216 -16.43 4.45 -1.03
C LEU A 216 -17.36 4.40 0.21
N LEU A 217 -16.97 3.57 1.20
CA LEU A 217 -17.10 3.75 2.66
C LEU A 217 -17.21 5.18 3.25
N ALA A 218 -16.21 6.08 3.28
CA ALA A 218 -16.26 7.36 4.01
C ALA A 218 -17.25 8.41 3.45
N THR A 219 -17.70 8.28 2.19
CA THR A 219 -18.82 9.10 1.69
C THR A 219 -20.17 8.38 1.88
N ALA A 220 -20.20 7.04 1.91
CA ALA A 220 -21.39 6.26 2.24
C ALA A 220 -21.68 6.19 3.76
N LEU A 221 -20.66 6.27 4.62
CA LEU A 221 -20.77 6.25 6.08
C LEU A 221 -21.41 7.53 6.61
N GLN A 222 -21.42 8.63 5.85
CA GLN A 222 -22.24 9.80 6.18
C GLN A 222 -23.75 9.57 6.00
N GLN A 223 -24.16 8.42 5.46
CA GLN A 223 -25.57 8.01 5.38
C GLN A 223 -25.87 6.68 6.09
N ILE A 224 -24.89 6.00 6.71
CA ILE A 224 -25.16 4.78 7.48
C ILE A 224 -25.45 5.17 8.93
N ARG A 225 -26.72 5.08 9.32
CA ARG A 225 -27.15 5.29 10.71
C ARG A 225 -27.35 3.93 11.37
N LEU A 226 -26.65 3.70 12.47
CA LEU A 226 -26.77 2.48 13.26
C LEU A 226 -27.71 2.74 14.44
N ARG A 227 -28.54 1.75 14.75
CA ARG A 227 -29.37 1.73 15.96
C ARG A 227 -29.50 0.32 16.49
N THR A 228 -29.77 0.18 17.78
CA THR A 228 -30.16 -1.10 18.37
C THR A 228 -31.50 -1.57 17.80
N ALA A 229 -31.60 -2.88 17.55
CA ALA A 229 -32.83 -3.56 17.17
C ALA A 229 -33.56 -4.07 18.42
N SER A 230 -34.88 -4.10 18.37
CA SER A 230 -35.73 -4.73 19.40
C SER A 230 -36.64 -5.77 18.77
N ALA A 231 -37.39 -6.54 19.58
CA ALA A 231 -38.38 -7.49 19.07
C ALA A 231 -39.39 -6.87 18.10
N ALA A 232 -39.67 -5.56 18.20
CA ALA A 232 -40.53 -4.84 17.25
C ALA A 232 -39.96 -4.77 15.82
N ASP A 233 -38.65 -4.94 15.66
CA ASP A 233 -37.96 -4.93 14.37
C ASP A 233 -37.99 -6.30 13.66
N ALA A 234 -38.45 -7.36 14.32
CA ALA A 234 -38.29 -8.74 13.85
C ALA A 234 -38.86 -8.98 12.44
N ALA A 235 -40.00 -8.37 12.10
CA ALA A 235 -40.58 -8.47 10.77
C ALA A 235 -39.69 -7.86 9.68
N MET A 236 -39.06 -6.72 9.97
CA MET A 236 -38.14 -6.04 9.06
C MET A 236 -36.81 -6.82 8.94
N LEU A 237 -36.29 -7.35 10.05
CA LEU A 237 -35.10 -8.20 10.01
C LEU A 237 -35.33 -9.47 9.19
N ALA A 238 -36.51 -10.11 9.34
CA ALA A 238 -36.89 -11.28 8.56
C ALA A 238 -36.91 -10.98 7.06
N GLN A 239 -37.41 -9.81 6.64
CA GLN A 239 -37.39 -9.40 5.24
C GLN A 239 -35.95 -9.27 4.70
N ILE A 240 -35.05 -8.63 5.45
CA ILE A 240 -33.64 -8.50 5.05
C ILE A 240 -32.95 -9.86 4.99
N HIS A 241 -33.27 -10.75 5.95
CA HIS A 241 -32.70 -12.08 6.04
C HIS A 241 -33.15 -12.97 4.87
N SER A 242 -34.45 -13.03 4.57
CA SER A 242 -34.98 -13.78 3.43
C SER A 242 -34.50 -13.25 2.08
N ALA A 243 -34.20 -11.96 1.96
CA ALA A 243 -33.56 -11.41 0.77
C ALA A 243 -32.08 -11.81 0.62
N SER A 244 -31.46 -12.33 1.68
CA SER A 244 -30.02 -12.63 1.74
C SER A 244 -29.69 -14.11 1.80
N PHE A 245 -30.63 -14.95 2.23
CA PHE A 245 -30.45 -16.39 2.44
C PHE A 245 -31.58 -17.19 1.77
N PRO A 246 -31.30 -18.35 1.14
CA PRO A 246 -32.33 -19.21 0.53
C PRO A 246 -33.38 -19.71 1.53
N GLN A 247 -32.94 -20.05 2.76
CA GLN A 247 -33.80 -20.41 3.88
C GLN A 247 -33.73 -19.31 4.95
N GLY A 248 -34.44 -18.22 4.71
CA GLY A 248 -34.49 -17.10 5.65
C GLY A 248 -35.30 -17.44 6.92
N TRP A 249 -34.88 -16.92 8.06
CA TRP A 249 -35.64 -17.02 9.31
C TRP A 249 -36.88 -16.13 9.30
N GLY A 250 -37.95 -16.62 9.92
CA GLY A 250 -39.20 -15.89 10.04
C GLY A 250 -39.13 -14.80 11.11
N ALA A 251 -40.16 -13.93 11.10
CA ALA A 251 -40.29 -12.89 12.11
C ALA A 251 -40.43 -13.45 13.54
N SER A 252 -41.09 -14.60 13.70
CA SER A 252 -41.21 -15.30 14.98
C SER A 252 -39.87 -15.75 15.53
N ASP A 253 -39.02 -16.32 14.67
CA ASP A 253 -37.72 -16.88 15.06
C ASP A 253 -36.77 -15.76 15.48
N LEU A 254 -36.73 -14.69 14.69
CA LEU A 254 -35.93 -13.51 15.00
C LEU A 254 -36.44 -12.80 16.27
N ALA A 255 -37.76 -12.69 16.47
CA ALA A 255 -38.31 -12.13 17.70
C ALA A 255 -37.93 -12.97 18.94
N ALA A 256 -37.95 -14.29 18.82
CA ALA A 256 -37.54 -15.19 19.91
C ALA A 256 -36.06 -14.96 20.28
N LEU A 257 -35.17 -14.87 19.29
CA LEU A 257 -33.75 -14.63 19.52
C LEU A 257 -33.47 -13.24 20.10
N LEU A 258 -34.17 -12.21 19.62
CA LEU A 258 -34.03 -10.83 20.12
C LEU A 258 -34.41 -10.70 21.60
N ASN A 259 -35.33 -11.54 22.08
CA ASN A 259 -35.76 -11.56 23.48
C ASN A 259 -34.87 -12.42 24.39
N MET A 260 -33.87 -13.14 23.85
CA MET A 260 -32.98 -13.93 24.68
C MET A 260 -32.04 -13.04 25.50
N PRO A 261 -31.77 -13.40 26.77
CA PRO A 261 -30.75 -12.73 27.57
C PRO A 261 -29.38 -12.77 26.87
N GLY A 262 -28.71 -11.62 26.84
CA GLY A 262 -27.41 -11.44 26.20
C GLY A 262 -27.47 -11.17 24.70
N SER A 263 -28.65 -11.11 24.09
CA SER A 263 -28.80 -10.78 22.68
C SER A 263 -28.45 -9.32 22.40
N ILE A 264 -27.64 -9.13 21.37
CA ILE A 264 -27.21 -7.83 20.85
C ILE A 264 -27.59 -7.80 19.37
N ALA A 265 -28.46 -6.86 19.00
CA ALA A 265 -28.89 -6.69 17.62
C ALA A 265 -28.74 -5.25 17.18
N LEU A 266 -28.15 -5.04 16.00
CA LEU A 266 -27.94 -3.73 15.41
C LEU A 266 -28.51 -3.70 14.00
N VAL A 267 -29.17 -2.60 13.67
CA VAL A 267 -29.69 -2.29 12.33
C VAL A 267 -28.89 -1.16 11.74
N ALA A 268 -28.51 -1.33 10.48
CA ALA A 268 -27.95 -0.28 9.66
C ALA A 268 -29.02 0.24 8.70
N ASN A 269 -29.32 1.53 8.82
CA ASN A 269 -30.12 2.26 7.85
C ASN A 269 -29.18 2.99 6.89
N ALA A 270 -29.47 2.99 5.60
CA ALA A 270 -28.65 3.63 4.58
C ALA A 270 -29.49 4.36 3.51
N GLY A 271 -28.88 5.34 2.85
CA GLY A 271 -29.54 6.15 1.82
C GLY A 271 -30.23 7.41 2.36
N GLY A 272 -30.61 8.32 1.45
CA GLY A 272 -31.22 9.62 1.82
C GLY A 272 -32.58 9.52 2.53
N ASN A 273 -33.25 8.38 2.43
CA ASN A 273 -34.52 8.07 3.08
C ASN A 273 -34.36 7.29 4.41
N ASN A 274 -33.14 7.02 4.85
CA ASN A 274 -32.85 6.27 6.08
C ASN A 274 -33.54 4.89 6.12
N SER A 275 -33.59 4.19 4.99
CA SER A 275 -34.19 2.84 4.88
C SER A 275 -33.31 1.75 5.51
N PRO A 276 -33.90 0.70 6.11
CA PRO A 276 -33.15 -0.46 6.58
C PRO A 276 -32.36 -1.12 5.46
N ALA A 277 -31.08 -1.37 5.71
CA ALA A 277 -30.13 -1.83 4.71
C ALA A 277 -29.41 -3.12 5.09
N GLY A 278 -29.27 -3.38 6.38
CA GLY A 278 -28.69 -4.60 6.92
C GLY A 278 -28.82 -4.68 8.43
N PHE A 279 -28.51 -5.84 9.00
CA PHE A 279 -28.46 -6.03 10.44
C PHE A 279 -27.41 -7.08 10.84
N VAL A 280 -27.02 -7.04 12.11
CA VAL A 280 -26.26 -8.11 12.77
C VAL A 280 -27.00 -8.50 14.05
N LEU A 281 -27.07 -9.79 14.32
CA LEU A 281 -27.57 -10.36 15.56
C LEU A 281 -26.47 -11.25 16.15
N ALA A 282 -26.08 -10.93 17.37
CA ALA A 282 -25.12 -11.69 18.15
C ALA A 282 -25.70 -11.98 19.53
N ARG A 283 -25.11 -12.94 20.24
CA ARG A 283 -25.45 -13.22 21.62
C ARG A 283 -24.18 -13.33 22.44
N LYS A 284 -24.10 -12.54 23.51
CA LYS A 284 -23.03 -12.57 24.50
C LYS A 284 -23.43 -13.51 25.65
N THR A 285 -22.52 -14.41 25.99
CA THR A 285 -22.51 -15.17 27.25
C THR A 285 -21.42 -14.58 28.16
N ILE A 286 -20.91 -15.33 29.14
CA ILE A 286 -20.00 -14.79 30.15
C ILE A 286 -18.71 -14.26 29.51
N ASP A 287 -17.92 -15.15 28.91
CA ASP A 287 -16.60 -14.85 28.32
C ASP A 287 -16.55 -15.02 26.79
N GLU A 288 -17.68 -15.37 26.18
CA GLU A 288 -17.81 -15.62 24.75
C GLU A 288 -18.99 -14.85 24.16
N ALA A 289 -18.94 -14.58 22.86
CA ALA A 289 -20.10 -14.19 22.09
C ALA A 289 -20.10 -14.89 20.73
N GLU A 290 -21.28 -15.01 20.15
CA GLU A 290 -21.47 -15.65 18.85
C GLU A 290 -22.28 -14.71 17.95
N ILE A 291 -21.81 -14.46 16.73
CA ILE A 291 -22.63 -13.83 15.69
C ILE A 291 -23.57 -14.90 15.14
N ILE A 292 -24.83 -14.82 15.56
CA ILE A 292 -25.87 -15.77 15.17
C ILE A 292 -26.20 -15.61 13.67
N THR A 293 -26.38 -14.37 13.22
CA THR A 293 -26.61 -14.07 11.80
C THR A 293 -26.30 -12.62 11.47
N MET A 294 -25.89 -12.37 10.23
CA MET A 294 -25.68 -11.04 9.69
C MET A 294 -26.14 -10.99 8.24
N ALA A 295 -26.92 -9.97 7.89
CA ALA A 295 -27.47 -9.83 6.55
C ALA A 295 -27.37 -8.39 6.06
N VAL A 296 -27.08 -8.23 4.77
CA VAL A 296 -27.14 -6.94 4.05
C VAL A 296 -27.89 -7.15 2.75
N LEU A 297 -28.88 -6.31 2.48
CA LEU A 297 -29.70 -6.37 1.28
C LEU A 297 -28.82 -6.43 0.01
N PRO A 298 -29.06 -7.36 -0.94
CA PRO A 298 -28.20 -7.58 -2.10
C PRO A 298 -27.77 -6.30 -2.85
N GLY A 299 -28.71 -5.41 -3.16
CA GLY A 299 -28.44 -4.17 -3.90
C GLY A 299 -27.64 -3.10 -3.13
N LEU A 300 -27.45 -3.29 -1.82
CA LEU A 300 -26.72 -2.39 -0.93
C LEU A 300 -25.39 -2.98 -0.44
N ARG A 301 -25.02 -4.18 -0.89
CA ARG A 301 -23.73 -4.82 -0.56
C ARG A 301 -22.55 -4.04 -1.14
N ARG A 302 -21.35 -4.31 -0.59
CA ARG A 302 -20.08 -3.65 -0.95
C ARG A 302 -20.06 -2.12 -0.75
N ARG A 303 -20.96 -1.59 0.08
CA ARG A 303 -21.03 -0.17 0.49
C ARG A 303 -20.53 0.10 1.91
N GLY A 304 -19.98 -0.93 2.58
CA GLY A 304 -19.44 -0.81 3.93
C GLY A 304 -20.42 -1.04 5.08
N ILE A 305 -21.68 -1.40 4.80
CA ILE A 305 -22.71 -1.64 5.82
C ILE A 305 -22.32 -2.75 6.80
N ALA A 306 -21.86 -3.90 6.31
CA ALA A 306 -21.44 -5.01 7.16
C ALA A 306 -20.24 -4.64 8.05
N THR A 307 -19.27 -3.89 7.48
CA THR A 307 -18.13 -3.35 8.24
C THR A 307 -18.59 -2.41 9.35
N ALA A 308 -19.57 -1.53 9.08
CA ALA A 308 -20.12 -0.63 10.08
C ALA A 308 -20.86 -1.39 11.20
N LEU A 309 -21.64 -2.41 10.85
CA LEU A 309 -22.33 -3.28 11.80
C LEU A 309 -21.35 -4.03 12.72
N LEU A 310 -20.30 -4.63 12.15
CA LEU A 310 -19.27 -5.33 12.93
C LEU A 310 -18.50 -4.38 13.85
N GLY A 311 -18.09 -3.21 13.36
CA GLY A 311 -17.41 -2.22 14.19
C GLY A 311 -18.26 -1.75 15.38
N ALA A 312 -19.56 -1.55 15.18
CA ALA A 312 -20.46 -1.19 16.28
C ALA A 312 -20.74 -2.36 17.24
N LEU A 313 -20.82 -3.60 16.73
CA LEU A 313 -20.93 -4.79 17.56
C LEU A 313 -19.70 -4.95 18.45
N PHE A 314 -18.49 -4.81 17.90
CA PHE A 314 -17.25 -4.84 18.66
C PHE A 314 -17.25 -3.78 19.75
N ALA A 315 -17.63 -2.55 19.41
CA ALA A 315 -17.72 -1.46 20.39
C ALA A 315 -18.68 -1.81 21.54
N GLN A 316 -19.83 -2.44 21.29
CA GLN A 316 -20.75 -2.86 22.34
C GLN A 316 -20.19 -4.01 23.19
N LEU A 317 -19.52 -4.99 22.58
CA LEU A 317 -18.89 -6.09 23.29
C LEU A 317 -17.70 -5.65 24.16
N SER A 318 -16.92 -4.67 23.69
CA SER A 318 -15.72 -4.14 24.38
C SER A 318 -16.01 -3.26 25.60
N THR A 319 -17.27 -2.88 25.86
CA THR A 319 -17.62 -2.01 27.01
C THR A 319 -17.39 -2.64 28.40
N THR A 320 -17.03 -3.93 28.47
CA THR A 320 -17.01 -4.71 29.73
C THR A 320 -15.61 -4.94 30.32
N GLY A 321 -14.53 -4.52 29.65
CA GLY A 321 -13.16 -4.68 30.17
C GLY A 321 -12.62 -6.12 30.21
N GLU A 322 -13.46 -7.10 29.86
CA GLU A 322 -13.13 -8.52 29.79
C GLU A 322 -12.62 -8.91 28.39
N THR A 323 -11.67 -9.86 28.35
CA THR A 323 -11.25 -10.46 27.08
C THR A 323 -12.34 -11.42 26.62
N LEU A 324 -13.03 -11.06 25.53
CA LEU A 324 -14.15 -11.82 24.99
C LEU A 324 -13.75 -12.53 23.69
N ARG A 325 -14.10 -13.80 23.57
CA ARG A 325 -13.92 -14.58 22.32
C ARG A 325 -15.19 -14.49 21.49
N LEU A 326 -15.08 -14.04 20.24
CA LEU A 326 -16.20 -13.88 19.33
C LEU A 326 -16.14 -14.94 18.23
N PHE A 327 -17.20 -15.73 18.11
CA PHE A 327 -17.32 -16.81 17.13
C PHE A 327 -18.40 -16.51 16.09
N LEU A 328 -18.29 -17.16 14.94
CA LEU A 328 -19.32 -17.21 13.89
C LEU A 328 -19.10 -18.44 13.01
N GLU A 329 -20.15 -18.93 12.37
CA GLU A 329 -20.06 -19.85 11.25
C GLU A 329 -20.22 -19.11 9.91
N VAL A 330 -19.49 -19.58 8.88
CA VAL A 330 -19.59 -19.03 7.53
C VAL A 330 -19.37 -20.13 6.50
N GLY A 331 -20.28 -20.25 5.53
CA GLY A 331 -20.16 -21.27 4.48
C GLY A 331 -18.84 -21.16 3.72
N GLU A 332 -18.21 -22.31 3.44
CA GLU A 332 -16.91 -22.40 2.75
C GLU A 332 -16.90 -21.67 1.41
N ASN A 333 -18.04 -21.65 0.70
CA ASN A 333 -18.21 -21.01 -0.61
C ASN A 333 -18.63 -19.54 -0.52
N ASN A 334 -18.88 -19.02 0.69
CA ASN A 334 -19.19 -17.61 0.89
C ASN A 334 -17.92 -16.75 0.94
N PHE A 335 -17.18 -16.72 -0.18
CA PHE A 335 -15.93 -15.99 -0.32
C PHE A 335 -16.03 -14.51 0.07
N SER A 336 -17.19 -13.89 -0.19
CA SER A 336 -17.42 -12.49 0.13
C SER A 336 -17.49 -12.21 1.64
N ALA A 337 -18.12 -13.10 2.40
CA ALA A 337 -18.21 -13.00 3.85
C ALA A 337 -16.88 -13.40 4.50
N ARG A 338 -16.21 -14.44 3.99
CA ARG A 338 -14.87 -14.85 4.46
C ARG A 338 -13.85 -13.72 4.33
N GLN A 339 -13.78 -13.08 3.16
CA GLN A 339 -12.91 -11.91 2.96
C GLN A 339 -13.24 -10.75 3.92
N LEU A 340 -14.52 -10.53 4.24
CA LEU A 340 -14.92 -9.53 5.22
C LEU A 340 -14.41 -9.90 6.62
N TYR A 341 -14.62 -11.13 7.07
CA TYR A 341 -14.22 -11.58 8.41
C TYR A 341 -12.70 -11.61 8.57
N ASP A 342 -11.96 -12.07 7.57
CA ASP A 342 -10.49 -12.03 7.54
C ASP A 342 -9.99 -10.58 7.70
N ALA A 343 -10.61 -9.63 6.97
CA ALA A 343 -10.28 -8.21 7.07
C ALA A 343 -10.69 -7.55 8.41
N GLN A 344 -11.53 -8.22 9.22
CA GLN A 344 -11.89 -7.80 10.57
C GLN A 344 -11.09 -8.54 11.66
N GLY A 345 -10.13 -9.39 11.27
CA GLY A 345 -9.23 -10.08 12.19
C GLY A 345 -9.76 -11.42 12.72
N PHE A 346 -10.84 -11.96 12.14
CA PHE A 346 -11.24 -13.34 12.42
C PHE A 346 -10.24 -14.33 11.84
N VAL A 347 -10.12 -15.48 12.48
CA VAL A 347 -9.29 -16.61 12.03
C VAL A 347 -10.11 -17.90 12.09
N SER A 348 -9.89 -18.82 11.15
CA SER A 348 -10.56 -20.11 11.17
C SER A 348 -10.07 -20.96 12.34
N CYS A 349 -11.00 -21.49 13.15
CA CYS A 349 -10.69 -22.33 14.31
C CYS A 349 -11.26 -23.76 14.21
N GLY A 350 -11.97 -24.09 13.13
CA GLY A 350 -12.59 -25.40 12.91
C GLY A 350 -13.44 -25.43 11.64
N VAL A 351 -13.90 -26.63 11.27
CA VAL A 351 -14.84 -26.86 10.15
C VAL A 351 -15.99 -27.74 10.64
N ARG A 352 -17.23 -27.30 10.41
CA ARG A 352 -18.46 -28.07 10.62
C ARG A 352 -18.92 -28.65 9.28
N LYS A 353 -18.84 -29.97 9.15
CA LYS A 353 -19.23 -30.67 7.90
C LYS A 353 -20.74 -30.61 7.68
N ASN A 354 -21.17 -30.33 6.45
CA ASN A 354 -22.57 -30.34 6.03
C ASN A 354 -23.48 -29.44 6.91
N TYR A 355 -22.97 -28.30 7.35
CA TYR A 355 -23.66 -27.40 8.28
C TYR A 355 -24.72 -26.53 7.59
N TYR A 356 -24.44 -26.04 6.39
CA TYR A 356 -25.37 -25.26 5.58
C TYR A 356 -25.96 -26.08 4.45
N THR A 357 -27.08 -25.61 3.91
CA THR A 357 -27.59 -26.03 2.60
C THR A 357 -27.22 -24.94 1.60
N GLY A 358 -26.36 -25.27 0.65
CA GLY A 358 -25.92 -24.37 -0.42
C GLY A 358 -27.08 -23.91 -1.30
N ASN A 359 -26.85 -22.85 -2.08
CA ASN A 359 -27.86 -22.30 -3.00
C ASN A 359 -28.31 -23.30 -4.09
N ASP A 360 -27.51 -24.32 -4.35
CA ASP A 360 -27.77 -25.45 -5.25
C ASP A 360 -28.48 -26.63 -4.57
N GLY A 361 -28.83 -26.49 -3.29
CA GLY A 361 -29.48 -27.53 -2.48
C GLY A 361 -28.52 -28.61 -1.95
N GLN A 362 -27.22 -28.50 -2.23
CA GLN A 362 -26.22 -29.46 -1.74
C GLN A 362 -25.76 -29.09 -0.32
N PRO A 363 -25.33 -30.07 0.50
CA PRO A 363 -24.74 -29.76 1.79
C PRO A 363 -23.42 -28.98 1.63
N GLU A 364 -23.24 -27.94 2.44
CA GLU A 364 -22.08 -27.06 2.46
C GLU A 364 -21.46 -27.05 3.87
N ASN A 365 -20.12 -27.09 3.96
CA ASN A 365 -19.44 -26.97 5.25
C ASN A 365 -19.38 -25.51 5.72
N ALA A 366 -19.24 -25.33 7.02
CA ALA A 366 -19.02 -24.03 7.66
C ALA A 366 -17.71 -24.00 8.44
#